data_AF-A0A7X7QTI4-F1
#
_entry.id   AF-A0A7X7QTI4-F1
#
_cell.length_a   1.000
_cell.length_b   1.000
_cell.length_c   1.000
_cell.angle_alpha   90.00
_cell.angle_beta   90.00
_cell.angle_gamma   90.00
#
_symmetry.space_group_name_H-M   'P 1'
#
loop_
_entity.id
_entity.type
_entity.pdbx_description
1 polymer ?
#
loop_
_entity_poly.entity_id
_entity_poly.type
_entity_poly.pdbx_seq_one_letter_code
_entity_poly.pdbx_strand_id
1 'polypeptide(L)'
;MKTPRLFFSVLAFSVLFGISDANCCDCLPEAAARSAKTSSTLVFSGEVVGKEQLSIPQLGSNYKEYLVKFRVLRYWKGEPTRNLTVRTAIGKDNCGYPFETGKTYLVYAVGGELPAVTSCSRTALLSENQAQEDILRLGAGTRVKLKANQK
;
A
#
# COMPACT_ATOMS: atom_id res chain seq x y z
N MET A 1 -17.18 -27.59 -69.76
CA MET A 1 -17.88 -26.29 -69.81
C MET A 1 -18.28 -25.89 -68.39
N LYS A 2 -17.84 -24.70 -67.97
CA LYS A 2 -18.35 -23.82 -66.90
C LYS A 2 -18.25 -24.30 -65.43
N THR A 3 -17.23 -23.78 -64.75
CA THR A 3 -17.29 -23.42 -63.33
C THR A 3 -18.31 -22.28 -63.10
N PRO A 4 -18.87 -22.18 -61.89
CA PRO A 4 -18.74 -20.92 -61.13
C PRO A 4 -18.43 -21.20 -59.65
N ARG A 5 -17.35 -20.62 -59.12
CA ARG A 5 -17.27 -19.33 -58.40
C ARG A 5 -17.70 -19.40 -56.92
N LEU A 6 -16.68 -19.20 -56.07
CA LEU A 6 -16.67 -18.48 -54.77
C LEU A 6 -17.67 -18.96 -53.70
N PHE A 7 -17.25 -19.33 -52.49
CA PHE A 7 -16.69 -18.40 -51.52
C PHE A 7 -15.65 -19.05 -50.62
N PHE A 8 -14.39 -18.64 -50.79
CA PHE A 8 -13.32 -18.81 -49.83
C PHE A 8 -13.40 -17.60 -48.88
N SER A 9 -14.30 -17.62 -47.90
CA SER A 9 -14.45 -16.50 -46.96
C SER A 9 -13.54 -16.69 -45.74
N VAL A 10 -12.30 -16.27 -45.94
CA VAL A 10 -11.38 -15.64 -44.99
C VAL A 10 -11.73 -15.76 -43.49
N LEU A 11 -10.91 -16.60 -42.84
CA LEU A 11 -10.57 -16.58 -41.43
C LEU A 11 -9.77 -15.30 -41.14
N ALA A 12 -10.30 -14.33 -40.38
CA ALA A 12 -9.54 -13.24 -39.76
C ALA A 12 -10.40 -12.56 -38.67
N PHE A 13 -10.31 -12.99 -37.41
CA PHE A 13 -9.35 -12.47 -36.44
C PHE A 13 -9.62 -11.01 -36.07
N SER A 14 -10.49 -10.77 -35.10
CA SER A 14 -10.57 -9.51 -34.34
C SER A 14 -11.24 -9.76 -32.99
N VAL A 15 -10.70 -10.71 -32.23
CA VAL A 15 -11.00 -10.77 -30.80
C VAL A 15 -9.96 -9.89 -30.11
N LEU A 16 -10.24 -8.59 -30.07
CA LEU A 16 -9.58 -7.65 -29.16
C LEU A 16 -10.08 -7.96 -27.74
N PHE A 17 -9.58 -9.05 -27.15
CA PHE A 17 -9.67 -9.22 -25.69
C PHE A 17 -8.77 -8.16 -25.08
N GLY A 18 -9.37 -7.09 -24.56
CA GLY A 18 -8.70 -6.16 -23.67
C GLY A 18 -8.22 -6.95 -22.45
N ILE A 19 -6.90 -7.14 -22.36
CA ILE A 19 -6.26 -7.70 -21.18
C ILE A 19 -6.36 -6.62 -20.10
N SER A 20 -7.38 -6.73 -19.25
CA SER A 20 -7.43 -5.97 -18.00
C SER A 20 -6.30 -6.48 -17.12
N ASP A 21 -5.39 -5.61 -16.69
CA ASP A 21 -4.34 -5.98 -15.73
C ASP A 21 -5.00 -6.56 -14.48
N ALA A 22 -4.89 -7.88 -14.31
CA ALA A 22 -5.43 -8.62 -13.18
C ALA A 22 -4.57 -8.34 -11.96
N ASN A 23 -4.79 -7.19 -11.31
CA ASN A 23 -4.25 -6.94 -9.98
C ASN A 23 -5.00 -7.88 -9.01
N CYS A 24 -4.35 -8.92 -8.50
CA CYS A 24 -4.94 -9.88 -7.55
C CYS A 24 -5.39 -9.23 -6.22
N CYS A 25 -5.08 -7.95 -6.00
CA CYS A 25 -5.51 -7.19 -4.85
C CYS A 25 -6.93 -6.67 -5.08
N ASP A 26 -7.91 -7.57 -5.00
CA ASP A 26 -9.32 -7.19 -5.02
C ASP A 26 -9.68 -6.64 -3.64
N CYS A 27 -9.25 -5.40 -3.38
CA CYS A 27 -9.52 -4.74 -2.12
C CYS A 27 -11.02 -4.53 -2.00
N LEU A 28 -11.58 -4.84 -0.82
CA LEU A 28 -12.95 -4.42 -0.52
C LEU A 28 -13.07 -2.90 -0.70
N PRO A 29 -14.27 -2.40 -1.08
CA PRO A 29 -14.54 -0.97 -1.22
C PRO A 29 -13.95 -0.19 -0.04
N GLU A 30 -13.31 0.93 -0.36
CA GLU A 30 -12.44 1.65 0.55
C GLU A 30 -13.17 1.93 1.89
N ALA A 31 -12.78 1.22 2.94
CA ALA A 31 -13.47 1.28 4.22
C ALA A 31 -13.35 2.69 4.81
N ALA A 32 -14.45 3.28 5.32
CA ALA A 32 -14.39 4.60 5.94
C ALA A 32 -13.26 4.71 6.99
N ALA A 33 -12.69 5.90 7.15
CA ALA A 33 -11.52 6.17 8.02
C ALA A 33 -11.60 5.52 9.42
N ARG A 34 -12.78 5.55 10.04
CA ARG A 34 -13.02 4.96 11.36
C ARG A 34 -12.96 3.43 11.33
N SER A 35 -13.55 2.80 10.31
CA SER A 35 -13.50 1.34 10.13
C SER A 35 -12.07 0.88 9.85
N ALA A 36 -11.33 1.58 8.98
CA ALA A 36 -9.93 1.30 8.73
C ALA A 36 -9.06 1.46 9.99
N LYS A 37 -9.33 2.47 10.82
CA LYS A 37 -8.66 2.61 12.13
C LYS A 37 -8.99 1.45 13.08
N THR A 38 -10.22 0.96 13.07
CA THR A 38 -10.62 -0.18 13.91
C THR A 38 -9.86 -1.45 13.52
N SER A 39 -9.73 -1.74 12.22
CA SER A 39 -9.00 -2.92 11.71
C SER A 39 -7.47 -2.80 11.78
N SER A 40 -6.93 -1.59 11.91
CA SER A 40 -5.48 -1.35 12.00
C SER A 40 -4.93 -1.61 13.41
N THR A 41 -3.68 -2.02 13.55
CA THR A 41 -2.98 -2.01 14.85
C THR A 41 -2.36 -0.64 15.12
N LEU A 42 -1.88 0.02 14.07
CA LEU A 42 -1.23 1.33 14.11
C LEU A 42 -1.85 2.27 13.09
N VAL A 43 -2.09 3.52 13.49
CA VAL A 43 -2.50 4.60 12.58
C VAL A 43 -1.66 5.82 12.87
N PHE A 44 -0.88 6.29 11.90
CA PHE A 44 0.06 7.38 12.09
C PHE A 44 0.31 8.17 10.82
N SER A 45 0.82 9.40 10.97
CA SER A 45 1.37 10.19 9.89
C SER A 45 2.87 10.27 10.05
N GLY A 46 3.61 10.13 8.95
CA GLY A 46 5.05 10.06 9.01
C GLY A 46 5.69 10.27 7.64
N GLU A 47 6.91 10.78 7.67
CA GLU A 47 7.75 10.92 6.50
C GLU A 47 8.60 9.67 6.30
N VAL A 48 8.66 9.18 5.07
CA VAL A 48 9.57 8.08 4.71
C VAL A 48 10.99 8.63 4.66
N VAL A 49 11.85 8.20 5.58
CA VAL A 49 13.25 8.62 5.66
C VAL A 49 14.21 7.62 5.02
N GLY A 50 13.73 6.43 4.68
CA GLY A 50 14.53 5.42 3.98
C GLY A 50 13.72 4.19 3.61
N LYS A 51 14.27 3.40 2.69
CA LYS A 51 13.68 2.15 2.23
C LYS A 51 14.78 1.15 1.94
N GLU A 52 14.64 -0.05 2.47
CA GLU A 52 15.60 -1.15 2.32
C GLU A 52 14.87 -2.39 1.83
N GLN A 53 15.52 -3.18 0.98
CA GLN A 53 14.95 -4.44 0.51
C GLN A 53 15.39 -5.57 1.42
N LEU A 54 14.45 -6.36 1.91
CA LEU A 54 14.71 -7.56 2.68
C LEU A 54 14.29 -8.79 1.88
N SER A 55 15.24 -9.68 1.61
CA SER A 55 14.94 -11.02 1.09
C SER A 55 14.46 -11.90 2.24
N ILE A 56 13.37 -12.63 2.05
CA ILE A 56 12.83 -13.56 3.07
C ILE A 56 12.83 -14.97 2.46
N PRO A 57 13.96 -15.71 2.54
CA PRO A 57 14.10 -16.99 1.87
C PRO A 57 13.08 -18.03 2.30
N GLN A 58 12.55 -17.93 3.53
CA GLN A 58 11.53 -18.86 4.04
C GLN A 58 10.19 -18.76 3.27
N LEU A 59 9.92 -17.64 2.61
CA LEU A 59 8.72 -17.42 1.79
C LEU A 59 8.94 -17.69 0.30
N GLY A 60 10.13 -18.16 -0.07
CA GLY A 60 10.54 -18.44 -1.44
C GLY A 60 11.87 -17.78 -1.78
N SER A 61 12.65 -18.44 -2.65
CA SER A 61 14.00 -18.00 -3.02
C SER A 61 14.08 -16.59 -3.60
N ASN A 62 12.97 -16.07 -4.13
CA ASN A 62 12.89 -14.74 -4.74
C ASN A 62 11.94 -13.78 -3.99
N TYR A 63 11.35 -14.18 -2.86
CA TYR A 63 10.42 -13.32 -2.14
C TYR A 63 11.16 -12.20 -1.42
N LYS A 64 10.72 -10.96 -1.69
CA LYS A 64 11.34 -9.74 -1.20
C LYS A 64 10.27 -8.76 -0.75
N GLU A 65 10.56 -8.05 0.33
CA GLU A 65 9.75 -6.96 0.85
C GLU A 65 10.58 -5.67 0.96
N TYR A 66 9.91 -4.53 1.02
CA TYR A 66 10.51 -3.29 1.47
C TYR A 66 10.31 -3.12 2.97
N LEU A 67 11.40 -2.88 3.69
CA LEU A 67 11.41 -2.26 5.00
C LEU A 67 11.43 -0.75 4.82
N VAL A 68 10.33 -0.09 5.16
CA VAL A 68 10.15 1.35 5.00
C VAL A 68 10.32 2.01 6.36
N LYS A 69 11.31 2.89 6.46
CA LYS A 69 11.66 3.60 7.68
C LYS A 69 10.93 4.93 7.71
N PHE A 70 10.18 5.16 8.78
CA PHE A 70 9.40 6.37 9.00
C PHE A 70 9.96 7.20 10.15
N ARG A 71 9.97 8.51 9.94
CA ARG A 71 9.94 9.50 11.00
C ARG A 71 8.48 9.87 11.29
N VAL A 72 7.94 9.30 12.36
CA VAL A 72 6.54 9.49 12.76
C VAL A 72 6.34 10.90 13.34
N LEU A 73 5.29 11.58 12.87
CA LEU A 73 4.93 12.95 13.25
C LEU A 73 3.77 12.95 14.25
N ARG A 74 2.69 12.24 13.92
CA ARG A 74 1.49 12.10 14.77
C ARG A 74 0.90 10.70 14.66
N TYR A 75 0.17 10.27 15.67
CA TYR A 75 -0.56 8.99 15.66
C TYR A 75 -1.98 9.12 16.19
N TRP A 76 -2.82 8.17 15.78
CA TRP A 76 -4.21 8.03 16.19
C TRP A 76 -4.52 6.66 16.80
N LYS A 77 -3.60 5.69 16.70
CA LYS A 77 -3.70 4.35 17.32
C LYS A 77 -2.31 3.73 17.53
N GLY A 78 -2.15 2.98 18.62
CA GLY A 78 -1.05 2.05 18.87
C GLY A 78 0.29 2.63 19.35
N GLU A 79 0.36 3.94 19.63
CA GLU A 79 1.50 4.61 20.29
C GLU A 79 2.90 4.29 19.71
N PRO A 80 3.12 4.50 18.40
CA PRO A 80 4.43 4.23 17.79
C PRO A 80 5.54 5.14 18.34
N THR A 81 6.77 4.64 18.27
CA THR A 81 7.96 5.46 18.50
C THR A 81 8.21 6.41 17.32
N ARG A 82 9.15 7.36 17.48
CA ARG A 82 9.44 8.34 16.43
C ARG A 82 10.07 7.70 15.20
N ASN A 83 10.88 6.66 15.40
CA ASN A 83 11.53 5.93 14.33
C ASN A 83 10.85 4.56 14.25
N LEU A 84 9.98 4.40 13.26
CA LEU A 84 9.19 3.19 13.07
C LEU A 84 9.56 2.56 11.72
N THR A 85 9.75 1.25 11.70
CA THR A 85 9.87 0.50 10.46
C THR A 85 8.57 -0.25 10.20
N VAL A 86 8.08 -0.16 8.98
CA VAL A 86 6.96 -0.99 8.50
C VAL A 86 7.44 -1.83 7.33
N ARG A 87 6.76 -2.94 7.05
CA ARG A 87 7.06 -3.78 5.88
C ARG A 87 5.94 -3.70 4.84
N THR A 88 6.29 -3.86 3.57
CA THR A 88 5.33 -3.99 2.47
C THR A 88 5.91 -4.82 1.35
N ALA A 89 5.07 -5.55 0.63
CA ALA A 89 5.51 -6.32 -0.54
C ALA A 89 6.07 -5.42 -1.65
N ILE A 90 6.85 -5.99 -2.56
CA ILE A 90 7.38 -5.27 -3.72
C ILE A 90 6.45 -5.48 -4.92
N GLY A 91 6.02 -4.37 -5.51
CA GLY A 91 5.18 -4.37 -6.71
C GLY A 91 3.69 -4.37 -6.40
N LYS A 92 2.91 -3.79 -7.32
CA LYS A 92 1.45 -3.68 -7.20
C LYS A 92 0.77 -5.05 -7.25
N ASP A 93 1.29 -5.95 -8.08
CA ASP A 93 0.78 -7.32 -8.25
C ASP A 93 0.85 -8.14 -6.95
N ASN A 94 1.76 -7.80 -6.04
CA ASN A 94 1.91 -8.43 -4.72
C ASN A 94 1.22 -7.63 -3.60
N CYS A 95 0.35 -6.69 -3.94
CA CYS A 95 -0.32 -5.78 -3.00
C CYS A 95 0.65 -4.90 -2.20
N GLY A 96 1.81 -4.61 -2.78
CA GLY A 96 2.80 -3.70 -2.22
C GLY A 96 2.31 -2.26 -2.25
N TYR A 97 2.52 -1.53 -1.17
CA TYR A 97 2.27 -0.09 -1.13
C TYR A 97 3.49 0.68 -1.66
N PRO A 98 3.34 1.56 -2.67
CA PRO A 98 4.45 2.19 -3.37
C PRO A 98 5.01 3.40 -2.60
N PHE A 99 5.59 3.19 -1.42
CA PHE A 99 6.20 4.28 -0.65
C PHE A 99 7.40 4.92 -1.35
N GLU A 100 7.48 6.24 -1.29
CA GLU A 100 8.54 7.09 -1.82
C GLU A 100 9.28 7.80 -0.68
N THR A 101 10.62 7.82 -0.77
CA THR A 101 11.46 8.52 0.23
C THR A 101 11.27 10.03 0.13
N GLY A 102 11.22 10.72 1.28
CA GLY A 102 10.97 12.15 1.41
C GLY A 102 9.49 12.55 1.32
N LYS A 103 8.58 11.61 1.07
CA LYS A 103 7.14 11.86 1.09
C LYS A 103 6.54 11.56 2.47
N THR A 104 5.47 12.27 2.80
CA THR A 104 4.73 12.08 4.04
C THR A 104 3.40 11.40 3.74
N TYR A 105 3.03 10.43 4.56
CA TYR A 105 1.83 9.59 4.38
C TYR A 105 0.96 9.60 5.63
N LEU A 106 -0.34 9.38 5.47
CA LEU A 106 -1.20 8.84 6.51
C LEU A 106 -1.25 7.32 6.34
N VAL A 107 -0.70 6.61 7.33
CA VAL A 107 -0.45 5.17 7.29
C VAL A 107 -1.38 4.44 8.25
N TYR A 108 -1.99 3.38 7.75
CA TYR A 108 -2.76 2.41 8.50
C TYR A 108 -2.04 1.06 8.35
N ALA A 109 -1.49 0.56 9.45
CA ALA A 109 -0.68 -0.65 9.44
C ALA A 109 -1.28 -1.70 10.38
N VAL A 110 -1.05 -2.97 10.04
CA VAL A 110 -1.56 -4.13 10.77
C VAL A 110 -0.39 -5.02 11.19
N GLY A 111 -0.42 -5.54 12.41
CA GLY A 111 0.61 -6.44 12.95
C GLY A 111 1.26 -5.90 14.23
N GLY A 112 2.27 -6.65 14.71
CA GLY A 112 3.00 -6.39 15.96
C GLY A 112 4.32 -5.64 15.73
N GLU A 113 5.44 -6.28 16.11
CA GLU A 113 6.78 -5.67 16.11
C GLU A 113 7.21 -5.09 14.75
N LEU A 114 6.87 -5.78 13.66
CA LEU A 114 7.11 -5.33 12.30
C LEU A 114 5.78 -5.23 11.54
N PRO A 115 5.03 -4.14 11.72
CA PRO A 115 3.70 -3.97 11.16
C PRO A 115 3.77 -3.86 9.62
N ALA A 116 2.76 -4.40 8.95
CA ALA A 116 2.66 -4.47 7.50
C ALA A 116 1.68 -3.44 6.94
N VAL A 117 1.97 -2.97 5.74
CA VAL A 117 1.09 -2.11 4.92
C VAL A 117 0.96 -2.75 3.54
N THR A 118 -0.25 -2.72 2.99
CA THR A 118 -0.57 -3.16 1.63
C THR A 118 -1.23 -2.03 0.84
N SER A 119 -1.35 -2.20 -0.48
CA SER A 119 -2.15 -1.31 -1.34
C SER A 119 -3.61 -1.19 -0.89
N CYS A 120 -4.16 -2.20 -0.19
CA CYS A 120 -5.52 -2.16 0.35
C CYS A 120 -5.65 -1.44 1.71
N SER A 121 -4.54 -1.00 2.31
CA SER A 121 -4.53 -0.55 3.70
C SER A 121 -5.03 0.89 3.90
N ARG A 122 -5.91 1.45 3.05
CA ARG A 122 -6.36 2.88 3.08
C ARG A 122 -5.24 3.93 3.23
N THR A 123 -3.99 3.52 3.09
CA THR A 123 -2.82 4.38 3.28
C THR A 123 -2.71 5.30 2.08
N ALA A 124 -2.42 6.57 2.33
CA ALA A 124 -2.46 7.61 1.30
C ALA A 124 -1.35 8.63 1.51
N LEU A 125 -0.94 9.30 0.43
CA LEU A 125 -0.05 10.46 0.56
C LEU A 125 -0.77 11.51 1.40
N LEU A 126 -0.04 12.15 2.31
CA LEU A 126 -0.66 13.14 3.19
C LEU A 126 -1.22 14.32 2.40
N SER A 127 -0.68 14.62 1.22
CA SER A 127 -1.18 15.66 0.32
C SER A 127 -2.45 15.31 -0.45
N GLU A 128 -2.89 14.04 -0.42
CA GLU A 128 -4.11 13.62 -1.12
C GLU A 128 -5.37 13.97 -0.32
N ASN A 129 -6.46 14.28 -1.03
CA ASN A 129 -7.74 14.67 -0.43
C ASN A 129 -8.27 13.61 0.55
N GLN A 130 -8.14 12.32 0.20
CA GLN A 130 -8.54 11.20 1.06
C GLN A 130 -7.86 11.26 2.44
N ALA A 131 -6.53 11.48 2.48
CA ALA A 131 -5.79 11.56 3.74
C ALA A 131 -6.22 12.77 4.57
N GLN A 132 -6.50 13.90 3.92
CA GLN A 132 -6.98 15.11 4.61
C GLN A 132 -8.37 14.91 5.21
N GLU A 133 -9.29 14.31 4.47
CA GLU A 133 -10.61 13.95 5.01
C GLU A 133 -10.52 12.97 6.17
N ASP A 134 -9.62 11.98 6.06
CA ASP A 134 -9.41 11.01 7.12
C ASP A 134 -8.88 11.69 8.39
N ILE A 135 -7.94 12.62 8.28
CA ILE A 135 -7.48 13.42 9.44
C ILE A 135 -8.64 14.15 10.10
N LEU A 136 -9.53 14.79 9.32
CA LEU A 136 -10.71 15.46 9.86
C LEU A 136 -11.63 14.49 10.62
N ARG A 137 -11.84 13.28 10.09
CA ARG A 137 -12.68 12.25 10.74
C ARG A 137 -12.02 11.59 11.95
N LEU A 138 -10.69 11.49 11.94
CA LEU A 138 -9.87 10.89 13.00
C LEU A 138 -9.60 11.84 14.17
N GLY A 139 -9.63 13.15 13.93
CA GLY A 139 -9.36 14.20 14.92
C GLY A 139 -7.88 14.60 15.01
N ALA A 140 -7.51 15.34 16.05
CA ALA A 140 -6.21 16.03 16.15
C ALA A 140 -4.97 15.10 16.18
N GLY A 141 -5.14 13.85 16.64
CA GLY A 141 -4.04 12.90 16.86
C GLY A 141 -3.04 13.36 17.94
N THR A 142 -2.15 12.45 18.33
CA THR A 142 -1.14 12.68 19.36
C THR A 142 0.24 12.84 18.72
N ARG A 143 1.04 13.82 19.16
CA ARG A 143 2.43 13.97 18.72
C ARG A 143 3.31 12.94 19.42
N VAL A 144 4.22 12.33 18.68
CA VAL A 144 5.19 11.38 19.27
C VAL A 144 6.16 12.15 20.16
N LYS A 145 6.29 11.72 21.42
CA LYS A 145 7.28 12.29 22.35
C LYS A 145 8.68 11.88 21.92
N LEU A 146 9.59 12.83 21.85
CA LEU A 146 11.02 12.52 21.77
C LEU A 146 11.39 11.88 23.11
N LYS A 147 11.83 10.62 23.09
CA LYS A 147 12.56 10.10 24.25
C LYS A 147 13.85 10.92 24.34
N ALA A 148 13.91 11.81 25.34
CA ALA A 148 15.16 12.48 25.69
C ALA A 148 16.19 11.39 26.01
N ASN A 149 17.40 11.53 25.45
CA ASN A 149 18.50 10.59 25.59
C ASN A 149 18.52 9.91 26.97
N GLN A 150 18.37 8.58 26.98
CA GLN A 150 18.88 7.79 28.09
C GLN A 150 20.40 7.95 28.04
N LYS A 151 20.89 8.79 28.94
CA LYS A 151 22.31 8.98 29.24
C LYS A 151 22.87 7.74 29.91
#